data_AF-T1CTF4-F1
#
_entry.id   AF-T1CTF4-F1
#
_cell.length_a   1.000
_cell.length_b   1.000
_cell.length_c   1.000
_cell.angle_alpha   90.00
_cell.angle_beta   90.00
_cell.angle_gamma   90.00
#
_symmetry.space_group_name_H-M   'P 1'
#
loop_
_entity.id
_entity.type
_entity.pdbx_description
1 polymer ?
#
loop_
_entity_poly.entity_id
_entity_poly.type
_entity_poly.pdbx_seq_one_letter_code
_entity_poly.pdbx_strand_id
1 'polypeptide(L)'
;MLAASLPDLDSLDPEAVKALPIEQHGEYTATLISRTGEIERLALLVEKLQRMRFGKKSEKVLRQIEQLELQLEELQAASVIEETRAVAPAERPVAARPFRRPL
;
A
#
# COMPACT_ATOMS: atom_id res chain seq x y z
N MET A 1 -14.52 -5.93 17.22
CA MET A 1 -14.15 -4.87 16.26
C MET A 1 -15.22 -3.80 16.35
N LEU A 2 -14.90 -2.65 16.94
CA LEU A 2 -15.84 -1.51 17.01
C LEU A 2 -15.86 -0.86 15.63
N ALA A 3 -16.98 -0.99 14.92
CA ALA A 3 -17.23 -0.19 13.73
C ALA A 3 -17.33 1.27 14.20
N ALA A 4 -16.29 2.06 13.95
CA ALA A 4 -16.33 3.49 14.16
C ALA A 4 -17.48 4.03 13.30
N SER A 5 -18.56 4.48 13.96
CA SER A 5 -19.64 5.20 13.29
C SER A 5 -19.01 6.38 12.57
N LEU A 6 -19.06 6.40 11.24
CA LEU A 6 -18.55 7.54 10.49
C LEU A 6 -19.33 8.79 10.93
N PRO A 7 -18.63 9.92 11.19
CA PRO A 7 -19.29 11.18 11.52
C PRO A 7 -20.13 11.67 10.34
N ASP A 8 -21.21 12.40 10.65
CA ASP A 8 -22.15 12.92 9.67
C ASP A 8 -21.47 13.95 8.74
N LEU A 9 -21.18 13.52 7.50
CA LEU A 9 -20.34 14.24 6.54
C LEU A 9 -20.94 15.56 6.07
N ASP A 10 -22.27 15.73 6.17
CA ASP A 10 -22.98 16.93 5.75
C ASP A 10 -22.80 18.11 6.73
N SER A 11 -22.27 17.85 7.92
CA SER A 11 -21.98 18.87 8.95
C SER A 11 -20.50 19.28 9.01
N LEU A 12 -19.61 18.59 8.28
CA LEU A 12 -18.18 18.90 8.30
C LEU A 12 -17.86 20.14 7.46
N ASP A 13 -16.98 20.98 8.00
CA ASP A 13 -16.45 22.15 7.31
C ASP A 13 -15.71 21.72 6.01
N PRO A 14 -16.06 22.28 4.84
CA PRO A 14 -15.44 21.91 3.57
C PRO A 14 -13.93 22.11 3.51
N GLU A 15 -13.35 22.95 4.37
CA GLU A 15 -11.90 23.12 4.49
C GLU A 15 -11.26 21.97 5.29
N ALA A 16 -11.88 21.54 6.39
CA ALA A 16 -11.48 20.36 7.16
C ALA A 16 -11.57 19.07 6.33
N VAL A 17 -12.59 18.93 5.48
CA VAL A 17 -12.75 17.76 4.58
C VAL A 17 -11.65 17.71 3.52
N LYS A 18 -11.09 18.85 3.09
CA LYS A 18 -9.97 18.90 2.12
C LYS A 18 -8.61 18.69 2.78
N ALA A 19 -8.47 19.09 4.05
CA ALA A 19 -7.22 18.92 4.80
C ALA A 19 -6.93 17.43 5.10
N LEU A 20 -7.96 16.65 5.44
CA LEU A 20 -7.82 15.23 5.80
C LEU A 20 -7.20 14.36 4.67
N PRO A 21 -7.65 14.43 3.40
CA PRO A 21 -7.02 13.70 2.31
C PRO A 21 -5.58 14.12 2.04
N ILE A 22 -5.23 15.39 2.22
CA ILE A 22 -3.86 15.90 2.00
C ILE A 22 -2.92 15.33 3.06
N GLU A 23 -3.35 15.35 4.33
CA GLU A 23 -2.60 14.78 5.45
C GLU A 23 -2.44 13.27 5.29
N GLN A 24 -3.52 12.55 5.00
CA GLN A 24 -3.50 11.11 4.74
C GLN A 24 -2.60 10.73 3.56
N HIS A 25 -2.62 11.52 2.48
CA HIS A 25 -1.75 11.30 1.32
C HIS A 25 -0.27 11.56 1.65
N GLY A 26 0.02 12.55 2.51
CA GLY A 26 1.37 12.82 3.00
C GLY A 26 1.96 11.64 3.80
N GLU A 27 1.19 11.10 4.74
CA GLU A 27 1.60 9.91 5.50
C GLU A 27 1.78 8.70 4.58
N TYR A 28 0.84 8.46 3.67
CA TYR A 28 0.92 7.35 2.72
C TYR A 28 2.16 7.44 1.83
N THR A 29 2.45 8.60 1.24
CA THR A 29 3.65 8.81 0.42
C THR A 29 4.95 8.63 1.20
N ALA A 30 5.02 9.10 2.45
CA ALA A 30 6.19 8.87 3.32
C ALA A 30 6.40 7.37 3.59
N THR A 31 5.33 6.62 3.85
CA THR A 31 5.44 5.17 4.05
C THR A 31 5.86 4.43 2.78
N LEU A 32 5.38 4.85 1.60
CA LEU A 32 5.80 4.29 0.32
C LEU A 32 7.29 4.53 0.07
N ILE A 33 7.79 5.76 0.26
CA ILE A 33 9.20 6.09 0.09
C ILE A 33 10.08 5.24 1.03
N SER A 34 9.67 5.09 2.28
CA SER A 34 10.39 4.24 3.25
C SER A 34 10.42 2.77 2.81
N ARG A 35 9.31 2.23 2.30
CA ARG A 35 9.23 0.85 1.81
C ARG A 35 10.09 0.64 0.56
N THR A 36 10.04 1.57 -0.39
CA THR A 36 10.87 1.50 -1.61
C THR A 36 12.36 1.50 -1.27
N GLY A 37 12.79 2.35 -0.33
CA GLY A 37 14.18 2.36 0.13
C GLY A 37 14.61 1.05 0.80
N GLU A 38 13.73 0.41 1.59
CA GLU A 38 14.03 -0.90 2.19
C GLU A 38 14.12 -2.00 1.12
N ILE A 39 13.24 -1.98 0.11
CA ILE A 39 13.30 -2.92 -1.02
C ILE A 39 14.64 -2.79 -1.77
N GLU A 40 15.07 -1.57 -2.08
CA GLU A 40 16.36 -1.33 -2.74
C GLU A 40 17.52 -1.83 -1.88
N ARG A 41 17.51 -1.55 -0.58
CA ARG A 41 18.52 -2.02 0.38
C ARG A 41 18.58 -3.55 0.41
N LEU A 42 17.44 -4.22 0.51
CA LEU A 42 17.36 -5.68 0.56
C LEU A 42 17.84 -6.32 -0.75
N ALA A 43 17.45 -5.76 -1.89
CA ALA A 43 17.90 -6.22 -3.20
C ALA A 43 19.44 -6.15 -3.34
N LEU A 44 20.05 -5.03 -2.94
CA LEU A 44 21.50 -4.88 -2.94
C LEU A 44 22.20 -5.87 -2.00
N LEU A 45 21.60 -6.17 -0.84
CA LEU A 45 22.12 -7.18 0.08
C LEU A 45 22.04 -8.58 -0.51
N VAL A 46 20.92 -8.94 -1.15
CA VAL A 46 20.77 -10.22 -1.84
C VAL A 46 21.83 -10.37 -2.94
N GLU A 47 22.00 -9.37 -3.80
CA GLU A 47 23.00 -9.41 -4.87
C GLU A 47 24.44 -9.56 -4.31
N LYS A 48 24.75 -8.81 -3.24
CA LYS A 48 26.04 -8.91 -2.54
C LYS A 48 26.26 -10.32 -1.97
N LEU A 49 25.25 -10.88 -1.31
CA LEU A 49 25.32 -12.22 -0.73
C LEU A 49 25.43 -13.30 -1.82
N GLN A 50 24.71 -13.15 -2.94
CA GLN A 50 24.81 -14.03 -4.10
C GLN A 50 26.23 -14.08 -4.66
N ARG A 51 26.90 -12.92 -4.78
CA ARG A 51 28.32 -12.84 -5.19
C ARG A 51 29.27 -13.52 -4.20
N MET A 52 28.87 -13.70 -2.94
CA MET A 52 29.67 -14.33 -1.87
C MET A 52 29.40 -15.84 -1.69
N ARG A 53 28.62 -16.48 -2.57
CA ARG A 53 28.13 -17.87 -2.42
C ARG A 53 29.17 -19.00 -2.58
N PHE A 54 30.47 -18.75 -2.55
CA PHE A 54 31.48 -19.81 -2.68
C PHE A 54 32.01 -20.34 -1.32
N GLY A 55 31.99 -21.67 -1.12
CA GLY A 55 32.59 -22.38 0.03
C GLY A 55 31.59 -22.85 1.10
N LYS A 56 32.02 -23.67 2.08
CA LYS A 56 31.13 -24.22 3.15
C LYS A 56 30.37 -23.17 3.98
N LYS A 57 30.80 -21.90 3.97
CA LYS A 57 30.09 -20.77 4.60
C LYS A 57 28.92 -20.25 3.74
N SER A 58 28.79 -20.70 2.49
CA SER A 58 27.77 -20.26 1.55
C SER A 58 26.39 -20.85 1.79
N GLU A 59 26.29 -21.99 2.48
CA GLU A 59 25.00 -22.58 2.84
C GLU A 59 24.21 -21.69 3.81
N LYS A 60 24.89 -21.04 4.77
CA LYS A 60 24.26 -20.06 5.67
C LYS A 60 23.87 -18.78 4.93
N VAL A 61 24.73 -18.32 4.01
CA VAL A 61 24.46 -17.17 3.14
C VAL A 61 23.25 -17.44 2.25
N LEU A 62 23.11 -18.68 1.77
CA LEU A 62 21.99 -19.16 0.98
C LEU A 62 20.65 -19.07 1.70
N ARG A 63 20.59 -19.61 2.92
CA ARG A 63 19.39 -19.49 3.76
C ARG A 63 19.03 -18.03 4.04
N GLN A 64 20.04 -17.17 4.20
CA GLN A 64 19.81 -15.75 4.40
C GLN A 64 19.29 -15.06 3.13
N ILE A 65 19.75 -15.46 1.94
CA ILE A 65 19.20 -15.01 0.66
C ILE A 65 17.73 -15.43 0.54
N GLU A 66 17.41 -16.71 0.77
CA GLU A 66 16.04 -17.22 0.70
C GLU A 66 15.10 -16.45 1.64
N GLN A 67 15.55 -16.15 2.87
CA GLN A 67 14.75 -15.39 3.83
C GLN A 67 14.53 -13.94 3.36
N LEU A 68 15.55 -13.28 2.79
CA LEU A 68 15.42 -11.93 2.27
C LEU A 68 14.54 -11.87 1.02
N GLU A 69 14.61 -12.88 0.15
CA GLU A 69 13.76 -13.02 -1.03
C GLU A 69 12.29 -13.18 -0.64
N LEU A 70 11.99 -14.00 0.38
CA LEU A 70 10.63 -14.13 0.92
C LEU A 70 10.09 -12.81 1.47
N GLN A 71 10.90 -12.09 2.27
CA GLN A 71 10.50 -10.77 2.81
C GLN A 71 10.25 -9.75 1.70
N LEU A 72 11.05 -9.78 0.63
CA LEU A 72 10.87 -8.92 -0.53
C LEU A 72 9.55 -9.21 -1.25
N GLU A 73 9.22 -10.49 -1.44
CA GLU A 73 7.96 -10.91 -2.06
C GLU A 73 6.74 -10.46 -1.24
N GLU A 74 6.78 -10.61 0.09
CA GLU A 74 5.72 -10.14 0.99
C GLU A 74 5.52 -8.62 0.90
N LEU A 75 6.60 -7.84 0.90
CA LEU A 75 6.54 -6.38 0.79
C LEU A 75 6.04 -5.91 -0.57
N GLN A 76 6.46 -6.58 -1.65
CA GLN A 76 6.00 -6.29 -3.01
C GLN A 76 4.52 -6.62 -3.17
N ALA A 77 4.06 -7.77 -2.67
CA ALA A 77 2.65 -8.14 -2.68
C ALA A 77 1.80 -7.11 -1.90
N ALA A 78 2.28 -6.65 -0.74
CA ALA A 78 1.63 -5.58 0.00
C ALA A 78 1.57 -4.25 -0.79
N SER A 79 2.65 -3.89 -1.50
CA SER A 79 2.68 -2.69 -2.37
C SER A 79 1.64 -2.77 -3.49
N VAL A 80 1.53 -3.92 -4.16
CA VAL A 80 0.56 -4.13 -5.26
C VAL A 80 -0.88 -4.07 -4.75
N ILE A 81 -1.17 -4.61 -3.55
CA ILE A 81 -2.50 -4.51 -2.94
C ILE A 81 -2.85 -3.06 -2.62
N GLU A 82 -1.92 -2.28 -2.09
CA GLU A 82 -2.13 -0.86 -1.80
C GLU A 82 -2.30 -0.03 -3.09
N GLU A 83 -1.52 -0.29 -4.15
CA GLU A 83 -1.67 0.33 -5.47
C GLU A 83 -3.02 0.00 -6.13
N THR A 84 -3.45 -1.27 -6.09
CA THR A 84 -4.75 -1.68 -6.63
C THR A 84 -5.92 -1.10 -5.84
N ARG A 85 -5.78 -0.93 -4.53
CA ARG A 85 -6.77 -0.24 -3.68
C ARG A 85 -6.85 1.26 -3.99
N ALA A 86 -5.72 1.90 -4.31
CA ALA A 86 -5.67 3.31 -4.70
C ALA A 86 -6.28 3.56 -6.10
N VAL A 87 -6.24 2.58 -7.00
CA VAL A 87 -6.71 2.68 -8.39
C VAL A 87 -8.17 2.20 -8.57
N ALA A 88 -8.75 1.50 -7.59
CA ALA A 88 -10.14 1.04 -7.67
C ALA A 88 -11.11 2.24 -7.87
N PRO A 89 -11.83 2.32 -9.00
CA PRO A 89 -12.77 3.41 -9.23
C PRO A 89 -13.92 3.26 -8.23
N ALA A 90 -14.19 4.31 -7.44
CA ALA A 90 -15.41 4.40 -6.66
C ALA A 90 -16.61 4.14 -7.58
N GLU A 91 -17.31 3.04 -7.37
CA GLU A 91 -18.55 2.73 -8.07
C GLU A 91 -19.53 3.89 -7.82
N ARG A 92 -19.67 4.76 -8.82
CA ARG A 92 -20.63 5.86 -8.78
C ARG A 92 -22.02 5.23 -8.67
N PRO A 93 -22.85 5.58 -7.67
CA PRO A 93 -24.20 5.06 -7.60
C PRO A 93 -24.94 5.52 -8.87
N VAL A 94 -25.48 4.56 -9.60
CA VAL A 94 -26.27 4.79 -10.81
C VAL A 94 -27.47 5.64 -10.42
N ALA A 95 -27.50 6.89 -10.88
CA ALA A 95 -28.57 7.84 -10.58
C ALA A 95 -29.95 7.21 -10.85
N ALA A 96 -30.76 7.10 -9.80
CA ALA A 96 -32.12 6.58 -9.88
C ALA A 96 -32.95 7.42 -10.87
N ARG A 97 -33.51 6.76 -11.89
CA ARG A 97 -34.33 7.39 -12.92
C ARG A 97 -35.53 8.11 -12.29
N PRO A 98 -35.82 9.37 -12.65
CA PRO A 98 -36.97 10.08 -12.09
C PRO A 98 -38.28 9.46 -12.60
N PHE A 99 -39.12 9.03 -11.66
CA PHE A 99 -40.49 8.60 -11.91
C PHE A 99 -41.29 9.75 -12.53
N ARG A 100 -41.85 9.53 -13.72
CA ARG A 100 -42.80 10.47 -14.35
C ARG A 100 -44.18 10.30 -13.68
N ARG A 101 -44.74 11.39 -13.15
CA ARG A 101 -46.14 11.44 -12.68
C ARG A 101 -47.09 11.44 -13.90
N PRO A 102 -48.18 10.65 -13.88
CA PRO A 102 -49.24 10.76 -14.88
C PRO A 102 -50.12 11.98 -14.60
N LEU A 103 -50.69 12.53 -15.68
CA LEU A 103 -51.61 13.67 -15.73
C LEU A 103 -53.00 13.31 -15.21
#